data_AF-A0A7Z1TUH6-F1
#
_entry.id   AF-A0A7Z1TUH6-F1
#
_cell.length_a   1.000
_cell.length_b   1.000
_cell.length_c   1.000
_cell.angle_alpha   90.00
_cell.angle_beta   90.00
_cell.angle_gamma   90.00
#
_symmetry.space_group_name_H-M   'P 1'
#
loop_
_entity.id
_entity.type
_entity.pdbx_description
1 polymer ?
#
loop_
_entity_poly.entity_id
_entity_poly.type
_entity_poly.pdbx_seq_one_letter_code
_entity_poly.pdbx_strand_id
1 'polypeptide(L)'
;MTDEPVWEGAWEVEFPANSPEELALALVVKDLIHGTSFDIERADGGADLAIDYIAGDEVDGATYRLLVTAEATGSPDADLVRDVTERLLDQLVDEAETLVEQRTVLAVEKIEALGFRSVPEDQERWDLVVPDWLAPDGAEVPFGFRPVHAASGQPWPTDEQLDGHGRIVVVPFAGQVQLLAIPAPVDDADGEPDAGSLPVLP
;
A
#
# COMPACT_ATOMS: atom_id res chain seq x y z
N MET A 1 -3.33 33.46 -7.65
CA MET A 1 -3.28 32.00 -7.78
C MET A 1 -4.62 31.54 -7.27
N THR A 2 -5.52 31.22 -8.19
CA THR A 2 -6.79 30.55 -7.82
C THR A 2 -6.40 29.10 -7.62
N ASP A 3 -6.49 28.61 -6.38
CA ASP A 3 -6.38 27.19 -6.10
C ASP A 3 -7.35 26.46 -7.03
N GLU A 4 -6.83 25.54 -7.83
CA GLU A 4 -7.69 24.67 -8.63
C GLU A 4 -8.63 23.91 -7.69
N PRO A 5 -9.89 23.70 -8.07
CA PRO A 5 -10.81 22.96 -7.22
C PRO A 5 -10.30 21.54 -7.01
N VAL A 6 -9.90 21.23 -5.78
CA VAL A 6 -9.58 19.89 -5.32
C VAL A 6 -10.87 19.22 -4.83
N TRP A 7 -11.13 18.01 -5.29
CA TRP A 7 -12.14 17.13 -4.72
C TRP A 7 -11.45 16.05 -3.89
N GLU A 8 -12.05 15.68 -2.78
CA GLU A 8 -11.55 14.63 -1.90
C GLU A 8 -12.64 13.56 -1.71
N GLY A 9 -12.22 12.30 -1.82
CA GLY A 9 -13.06 11.13 -1.57
C GLY A 9 -12.36 10.17 -0.62
N ALA A 10 -13.15 9.43 0.17
CA ALA A 10 -12.64 8.41 1.08
C ALA A 10 -13.45 7.11 0.97
N TRP A 11 -12.75 5.98 1.07
CA TRP A 11 -13.30 4.63 1.04
C TRP A 11 -12.76 3.80 2.19
N GLU A 12 -13.61 2.92 2.71
CA GLU A 12 -13.24 1.89 3.67
C GLU A 12 -13.46 0.54 2.99
N VAL A 13 -12.39 -0.23 2.79
CA VAL A 13 -12.45 -1.57 2.20
C VAL A 13 -12.08 -2.58 3.27
N GLU A 14 -12.97 -3.54 3.52
CA GLU A 14 -12.76 -4.56 4.55
C GLU A 14 -12.19 -5.84 3.94
N PHE A 15 -11.11 -6.33 4.53
CA PHE A 15 -10.50 -7.61 4.22
C PHE A 15 -10.63 -8.55 5.42
N PRO A 16 -10.82 -9.86 5.19
CA PRO A 16 -10.68 -10.83 6.27
C PRO A 16 -9.23 -10.80 6.80
N ALA A 17 -9.05 -11.04 8.10
CA ALA A 17 -7.75 -11.12 8.76
C ALA A 17 -7.66 -12.35 9.67
N ASN A 18 -8.14 -13.49 9.18
CA ASN A 18 -8.21 -14.77 9.90
C ASN A 18 -6.97 -15.66 9.65
N SER A 19 -6.05 -15.23 8.78
CA SER A 19 -4.80 -15.92 8.51
C SER A 19 -3.68 -14.93 8.18
N PRO A 20 -2.40 -15.35 8.28
CA PRO A 20 -1.28 -14.55 7.79
C PRO A 20 -1.41 -14.21 6.30
N GLU A 21 -1.95 -15.13 5.49
CA GLU A 21 -2.15 -14.93 4.05
C GLU A 21 -3.16 -13.83 3.74
N GLU A 22 -4.32 -13.86 4.40
CA GLU A 22 -5.35 -12.84 4.21
C GLU A 22 -4.84 -11.46 4.65
N LEU A 23 -4.08 -11.39 5.75
CA LEU A 23 -3.47 -10.14 6.20
C LEU A 23 -2.36 -9.67 5.26
N ALA A 24 -1.55 -10.59 4.72
CA ALA A 24 -0.52 -10.26 3.73
C ALA A 24 -1.15 -9.67 2.46
N LEU A 25 -2.25 -10.25 1.98
CA LEU A 25 -3.00 -9.74 0.83
C LEU A 25 -3.43 -8.29 1.06
N ALA A 26 -4.10 -8.02 2.19
CA ALA A 26 -4.61 -6.69 2.48
C ALA A 26 -3.50 -5.64 2.62
N LEU A 27 -2.35 -6.02 3.21
CA LEU A 27 -1.18 -5.15 3.32
C LEU A 27 -0.50 -4.89 1.97
N VAL A 28 -0.46 -5.88 1.08
CA VAL A 28 0.07 -5.69 -0.29
C VAL A 28 -0.87 -4.77 -1.08
N VAL A 29 -2.20 -4.90 -0.96
CA VAL A 29 -3.13 -3.96 -1.61
C VAL A 29 -2.92 -2.53 -1.10
N LYS A 30 -2.71 -2.34 0.22
CA LYS A 30 -2.35 -1.02 0.77
C LYS A 30 -1.09 -0.46 0.12
N ASP A 31 -0.04 -1.28 0.05
CA ASP A 31 1.25 -0.89 -0.53
C ASP A 31 1.13 -0.50 -2.00
N LEU A 32 0.34 -1.26 -2.78
CA LEU A 32 0.16 -1.02 -4.20
C LEU A 32 -0.62 0.26 -4.49
N ILE A 33 -1.58 0.66 -3.65
CA ILE A 33 -2.39 1.87 -3.89
C ILE A 33 -1.78 3.12 -3.25
N HIS A 34 -1.02 3.00 -2.15
CA HIS A 34 -0.46 4.14 -1.44
C HIS A 34 0.55 4.92 -2.31
N GLY A 35 0.31 6.22 -2.48
CA GLY A 35 1.18 7.08 -3.28
C GLY A 35 1.06 6.88 -4.79
N THR A 36 0.05 6.14 -5.26
CA THR A 36 -0.24 6.04 -6.70
C THR A 36 -0.94 7.29 -7.20
N SER A 37 -0.59 7.71 -8.41
CA SER A 37 -1.17 8.85 -9.10
C SER A 37 -1.62 8.44 -10.51
N PHE A 38 -2.81 8.87 -10.92
CA PHE A 38 -3.35 8.59 -12.25
C PHE A 38 -3.71 9.87 -12.98
N ASP A 39 -3.20 10.03 -14.20
CA ASP A 39 -3.61 11.07 -15.13
C ASP A 39 -4.59 10.49 -16.15
N ILE A 40 -5.79 11.05 -16.21
CA ILE A 40 -6.85 10.66 -17.14
C ILE A 40 -7.05 11.78 -18.14
N GLU A 41 -6.59 11.55 -19.37
CA GLU A 41 -6.78 12.46 -20.51
C GLU A 41 -8.26 12.53 -20.88
N ARG A 42 -8.79 13.76 -20.99
CA ARG A 42 -10.17 13.94 -21.47
C ARG A 42 -10.24 13.98 -22.98
N ALA A 43 -11.12 13.16 -23.54
CA ALA A 43 -11.40 13.13 -24.98
C ALA A 43 -11.92 14.46 -25.53
N ASP A 44 -12.52 15.32 -24.70
CA ASP A 44 -13.07 16.61 -25.08
C ASP A 44 -12.04 17.77 -25.10
N GLY A 45 -10.78 17.49 -24.76
CA GLY A 45 -9.71 18.49 -24.67
C GLY A 45 -9.83 19.42 -23.46
N GLY A 46 -10.63 19.03 -22.44
CA GLY A 46 -10.63 19.64 -21.12
C GLY A 46 -9.33 19.40 -20.35
N ALA A 47 -9.23 19.97 -19.15
CA ALA A 47 -8.10 19.68 -18.26
C ALA A 47 -8.09 18.19 -17.88
N ASP A 48 -6.89 17.61 -17.88
CA ASP A 48 -6.68 16.23 -17.46
C ASP A 48 -7.09 16.08 -16.00
N LEU A 49 -7.70 14.93 -15.69
CA LEU A 49 -8.06 14.57 -14.33
C LEU A 49 -6.87 13.84 -13.70
N ALA A 50 -6.21 14.47 -12.74
CA ALA A 50 -5.18 13.83 -11.93
C ALA A 50 -5.80 13.35 -10.61
N ILE A 51 -5.54 12.11 -10.23
CA ILE A 51 -6.03 11.48 -8.99
C ILE A 51 -4.84 10.94 -8.22
N ASP A 52 -4.62 11.46 -7.01
CA ASP A 52 -3.57 11.01 -6.09
C ASP A 52 -4.19 10.20 -4.94
N TYR A 53 -3.65 9.02 -4.67
CA TYR A 53 -4.14 8.12 -3.63
C TYR A 53 -3.21 8.07 -2.42
N ILE A 54 -3.81 8.14 -1.23
CA ILE A 54 -3.15 7.88 0.05
C ILE A 54 -3.91 6.75 0.74
N ALA A 55 -3.17 5.73 1.17
CA ALA A 55 -3.73 4.58 1.86
C ALA A 55 -3.21 4.47 3.29
N GLY A 56 -4.09 4.14 4.23
CA GLY A 56 -3.74 3.73 5.58
C GLY A 56 -4.50 2.48 5.99
N ASP A 57 -4.22 1.97 7.19
CA ASP A 57 -4.84 0.74 7.67
C ASP A 57 -5.13 0.68 9.16
N GLU A 58 -6.19 -0.06 9.49
CA GLU A 58 -6.56 -0.40 10.86
C GLU A 58 -6.94 -1.89 10.95
N VAL A 59 -6.87 -2.45 12.15
CA VAL A 59 -7.34 -3.81 12.42
C VAL A 59 -8.25 -3.83 13.65
N ASP A 60 -9.42 -4.47 13.51
CA ASP A 60 -10.33 -4.75 14.61
C ASP A 60 -10.69 -6.24 14.64
N GLY A 61 -10.11 -6.95 15.60
CA GLY A 61 -10.31 -8.39 15.76
C GLY A 61 -9.81 -9.19 14.55
N ALA A 62 -10.75 -9.66 13.73
CA ALA A 62 -10.49 -10.48 12.54
C ALA A 62 -10.81 -9.75 11.23
N THR A 63 -11.00 -8.43 11.30
CA THR A 63 -11.27 -7.56 10.15
C THR A 63 -10.12 -6.57 10.01
N TYR A 64 -9.50 -6.58 8.85
CA TYR A 64 -8.58 -5.52 8.41
C TYR A 64 -9.40 -4.49 7.64
N ARG A 65 -9.15 -3.21 7.88
CA ARG A 65 -9.77 -2.10 7.16
C ARG A 65 -8.70 -1.29 6.44
N LEU A 66 -8.77 -1.28 5.12
CA LEU A 66 -8.03 -0.37 4.27
C LEU A 66 -8.77 0.96 4.21
N LEU A 67 -8.07 2.04 4.50
CA LEU A 67 -8.56 3.41 4.43
C LEU A 67 -7.94 4.08 3.20
N VAL A 68 -8.73 4.34 2.17
CA VAL A 68 -8.24 4.97 0.93
C VAL A 68 -8.77 6.38 0.85
N THR A 69 -7.88 7.35 0.66
CA THR A 69 -8.23 8.73 0.33
C THR A 69 -7.77 9.03 -1.09
N ALA A 70 -8.62 9.67 -1.88
CA ALA A 70 -8.27 10.15 -3.21
C ALA A 70 -8.41 11.68 -3.25
N GLU A 71 -7.36 12.36 -3.71
CA GLU A 71 -7.37 13.77 -4.02
C GLU A 71 -7.39 13.93 -5.54
N ALA A 72 -8.41 14.60 -6.08
CA ALA A 72 -8.59 14.76 -7.51
C ALA A 72 -8.60 16.24 -7.93
N THR A 73 -7.84 16.55 -8.98
CA THR A 73 -7.75 17.88 -9.58
C THR A 73 -8.27 17.87 -11.02
N GLY A 74 -8.46 19.04 -11.66
CA GLY A 74 -8.95 19.09 -13.05
C GLY A 74 -10.49 19.07 -13.20
N SER A 75 -11.24 19.56 -12.21
CA SER A 75 -12.72 19.58 -12.20
C SER A 75 -13.36 18.18 -12.27
N PRO A 76 -13.12 17.32 -11.27
CA PRO A 76 -13.55 15.93 -11.26
C PRO A 76 -15.07 15.76 -11.21
N ASP A 77 -15.55 14.69 -11.85
CA ASP A 77 -16.88 14.12 -11.59
C ASP A 77 -16.73 13.06 -10.49
N ALA A 78 -17.47 13.23 -9.39
CA ALA A 78 -17.34 12.37 -8.21
C ALA A 78 -17.75 10.91 -8.47
N ASP A 79 -18.73 10.68 -9.35
CA ASP A 79 -19.14 9.32 -9.71
C ASP A 79 -18.10 8.67 -10.64
N LEU A 80 -17.44 9.45 -11.50
CA LEU A 80 -16.31 8.98 -12.28
C LEU A 80 -15.12 8.58 -11.39
N VAL A 81 -14.72 9.44 -10.44
CA VAL A 81 -13.60 9.13 -9.55
C VAL A 81 -13.89 7.88 -8.71
N ARG A 82 -15.15 7.72 -8.26
CA ARG A 82 -15.58 6.48 -7.59
C ARG A 82 -15.44 5.26 -8.48
N ASP A 83 -15.98 5.30 -9.70
CA ASP A 83 -15.91 4.18 -10.64
C ASP A 83 -14.45 3.78 -10.97
N VAL A 84 -13.56 4.76 -11.12
CA VAL A 84 -12.13 4.54 -11.34
C VAL A 84 -11.49 3.89 -10.11
N THR A 85 -11.76 4.44 -8.92
CA THR A 85 -11.19 3.93 -7.66
C THR A 85 -11.64 2.50 -7.38
N GLU A 86 -12.93 2.18 -7.55
CA GLU A 86 -13.46 0.82 -7.32
C GLU A 86 -12.84 -0.19 -8.30
N ARG A 87 -12.73 0.16 -9.58
CA ARG A 87 -12.07 -0.72 -10.58
C ARG A 87 -10.59 -0.92 -10.29
N LEU A 88 -9.90 0.14 -9.87
CA LEU A 88 -8.50 0.05 -9.48
C LEU A 88 -8.34 -0.89 -8.29
N LEU A 89 -9.16 -0.74 -7.26
CA LEU A 89 -9.12 -1.61 -6.08
C LEU A 89 -9.33 -3.08 -6.45
N ASP A 90 -10.32 -3.39 -7.29
CA ASP A 90 -10.55 -4.76 -7.78
C ASP A 90 -9.31 -5.32 -8.51
N GLN A 91 -8.68 -4.52 -9.39
CA GLN A 91 -7.46 -4.92 -10.10
C GLN A 91 -6.28 -5.16 -9.16
N LEU A 92 -6.09 -4.27 -8.18
CA LEU A 92 -5.00 -4.38 -7.20
C LEU A 92 -5.19 -5.59 -6.29
N VAL A 93 -6.42 -6.00 -5.99
CA VAL A 93 -6.69 -7.24 -5.27
C VAL A 93 -6.22 -8.45 -6.10
N ASP A 94 -6.62 -8.55 -7.37
CA ASP A 94 -6.22 -9.66 -8.26
C ASP A 94 -4.68 -9.73 -8.43
N GLU A 95 -4.03 -8.57 -8.56
CA GLU A 95 -2.57 -8.46 -8.64
C GLU A 95 -1.91 -8.88 -7.32
N ALA A 96 -2.40 -8.38 -6.19
CA ALA A 96 -1.88 -8.72 -4.87
C ALA A 96 -2.02 -10.22 -4.56
N GLU A 97 -3.11 -10.87 -4.98
CA GLU A 97 -3.26 -12.32 -4.86
C GLU A 97 -2.13 -13.06 -5.58
N THR A 98 -1.86 -12.69 -6.83
CA THR A 98 -0.79 -13.26 -7.66
C THR A 98 0.59 -13.06 -7.04
N LEU A 99 0.84 -11.88 -6.48
CA LEU A 99 2.10 -11.53 -5.81
C LEU A 99 2.28 -12.30 -4.48
N VAL A 100 1.23 -12.38 -3.67
CA VAL A 100 1.24 -13.08 -2.38
C VAL A 100 1.41 -14.58 -2.57
N GLU A 101 0.87 -15.18 -3.63
CA GLU A 101 1.13 -16.60 -3.95
C GLU A 101 2.62 -16.91 -4.20
N GLN A 102 3.36 -15.94 -4.71
CA GLN A 102 4.79 -16.05 -5.04
C GLN A 102 5.71 -15.60 -3.89
N ARG A 103 5.15 -15.25 -2.73
CA ARG A 103 5.90 -14.77 -1.58
C ARG A 103 6.97 -15.74 -1.10
N THR A 104 8.05 -15.19 -0.55
CA THR A 104 9.05 -15.96 0.20
C THR A 104 9.06 -15.54 1.66
N VAL A 105 8.92 -16.49 2.58
CA VAL A 105 9.07 -16.23 4.02
C VAL A 105 10.55 -16.08 4.35
N LEU A 106 10.96 -14.89 4.77
CA LEU A 106 12.35 -14.57 5.13
C LEU A 106 12.66 -14.89 6.59
N ALA A 107 11.72 -14.57 7.48
CA ALA A 107 11.87 -14.77 8.91
C ALA A 107 10.50 -14.83 9.60
N VAL A 108 10.49 -15.43 10.78
CA VAL A 108 9.35 -15.41 11.69
C VAL A 108 9.89 -15.12 13.08
N GLU A 109 9.34 -14.08 13.71
CA GLU A 109 9.67 -13.70 15.08
C GLU A 109 8.41 -13.65 15.94
N LYS A 110 8.60 -13.69 17.26
CA LYS A 110 7.48 -13.38 18.15
C LYS A 110 7.30 -11.87 18.24
N ILE A 111 6.06 -11.41 18.31
CA ILE A 111 5.78 -9.96 18.44
C ILE A 111 6.42 -9.37 19.71
N GLU A 112 6.50 -10.14 20.80
CA GLU A 112 7.16 -9.72 22.06
C GLU A 112 8.68 -9.57 21.95
N ALA A 113 9.30 -10.14 20.91
CA ALA A 113 10.73 -10.00 20.65
C ALA A 113 11.04 -8.76 19.80
N LEU A 114 10.02 -8.06 19.31
CA LEU A 114 10.13 -6.89 18.46
C LEU A 114 9.65 -5.63 19.20
N GLY A 115 10.21 -4.49 18.82
CA GLY A 115 9.67 -3.18 19.12
C GLY A 115 9.54 -2.37 17.83
N PHE A 116 8.69 -1.36 17.82
CA PHE A 116 8.50 -0.46 16.70
C PHE A 116 9.03 0.92 17.08
N ARG A 117 9.88 1.50 16.23
CA ARG A 117 10.57 2.76 16.52
C ARG A 117 10.45 3.69 15.34
N SER A 118 10.17 4.96 15.64
CA SER A 118 10.23 6.02 14.64
C SER A 118 11.63 6.12 14.04
N VAL A 119 11.69 6.43 12.76
CA VAL A 119 12.92 6.74 12.04
C VAL A 119 12.83 8.14 11.45
N PRO A 120 13.95 8.85 11.26
CA PRO A 120 13.96 10.09 10.49
C PRO A 120 13.75 9.81 9.00
N GLU A 121 13.30 10.84 8.27
CA GLU A 121 13.02 10.81 6.82
C GLU A 121 14.17 10.23 5.98
N ASP A 122 15.42 10.52 6.34
CA ASP A 122 16.62 10.02 5.64
C ASP A 122 16.90 8.52 5.85
N GLN A 123 16.14 7.85 6.72
CA GLN A 123 16.20 6.42 7.01
C GLN A 123 14.91 5.68 6.67
N GLU A 124 13.93 6.36 6.07
CA GLU A 124 12.72 5.74 5.59
C GLU A 124 13.02 4.70 4.51
N ARG A 125 12.21 3.64 4.51
CA ARG A 125 12.38 2.47 3.66
C ARG A 125 11.07 2.23 2.91
N TRP A 126 10.99 2.72 1.67
CA TRP A 126 9.80 2.54 0.85
C TRP A 126 9.56 1.07 0.53
N ASP A 127 10.63 0.27 0.42
CA ASP A 127 10.59 -1.18 0.22
C ASP A 127 10.12 -1.98 1.44
N LEU A 128 9.77 -1.33 2.56
CA LEU A 128 9.26 -1.95 3.78
C LEU A 128 7.79 -1.58 4.02
N VAL A 129 6.91 -2.58 4.01
CA VAL A 129 5.49 -2.43 4.34
C VAL A 129 5.26 -2.85 5.79
N VAL A 130 4.93 -1.88 6.64
CA VAL A 130 4.54 -2.11 8.03
C VAL A 130 3.08 -1.70 8.23
N PRO A 131 2.27 -2.49 8.95
CA PRO A 131 0.93 -2.09 9.33
C PRO A 131 0.91 -0.82 10.18
N ASP A 132 0.03 0.12 9.86
CA ASP A 132 0.01 1.45 10.49
C ASP A 132 -0.38 1.37 11.97
N TRP A 133 -1.21 0.38 12.36
CA TRP A 133 -1.57 0.17 13.78
C TRP A 133 -0.39 -0.26 14.67
N LEU A 134 0.77 -0.59 14.09
CA LEU A 134 2.00 -0.87 14.84
C LEU A 134 2.89 0.36 15.00
N ALA A 135 2.53 1.49 14.38
CA ALA A 135 3.28 2.72 14.48
C ALA A 135 3.33 3.20 15.94
N PRO A 136 4.53 3.57 16.46
CA PRO A 136 4.62 4.21 17.76
C PRO A 136 4.06 5.64 17.70
N ASP A 137 3.63 6.16 18.86
CA ASP A 137 3.11 7.52 18.98
C ASP A 137 4.09 8.54 18.36
N GLY A 138 3.58 9.34 17.40
CA GLY A 138 4.34 10.40 16.73
C GLY A 138 5.24 9.94 15.58
N ALA A 139 5.17 8.67 15.15
CA ALA A 139 5.71 8.27 13.86
C ALA A 139 4.85 8.81 12.71
N GLU A 140 5.51 9.16 11.60
CA GLU A 140 4.83 9.43 10.33
C GLU A 140 4.53 8.09 9.64
N VAL A 141 3.29 7.86 9.25
CA VAL A 141 2.87 6.62 8.56
C VAL A 141 2.86 6.86 7.04
N PRO A 142 3.19 5.84 6.22
CA PRO A 142 3.55 4.47 6.62
C PRO A 142 5.07 4.27 6.84
N PHE A 143 5.93 5.21 6.45
CA PHE A 143 7.38 4.96 6.32
C PHE A 143 8.23 5.40 7.52
N GLY A 144 7.73 6.31 8.36
CA GLY A 144 8.46 6.96 9.44
C GLY A 144 8.69 6.09 10.68
N PHE A 145 8.58 4.76 10.56
CA PHE A 145 8.93 3.80 11.60
C PHE A 145 9.35 2.44 11.05
N ARG A 146 10.05 1.65 11.88
CA ARG A 146 10.45 0.28 11.52
C ARG A 146 10.39 -0.67 12.72
N PRO A 147 10.26 -1.99 12.47
CA PRO A 147 10.48 -2.97 13.50
C PRO A 147 11.97 -3.10 13.82
N VAL A 148 12.27 -3.36 15.09
CA VAL A 148 13.60 -3.66 15.59
C VAL A 148 13.52 -4.81 16.58
N HIS A 149 14.59 -5.59 16.71
CA HIS A 149 14.69 -6.54 17.81
C HIS A 149 14.72 -5.79 19.15
N ALA A 150 13.80 -6.12 20.06
CA ALA A 150 13.64 -5.43 21.33
C ALA A 150 14.91 -5.50 22.21
N ALA A 151 15.64 -6.62 22.15
CA ALA A 151 16.84 -6.84 22.96
C ALA A 151 18.08 -6.08 22.47
N SER A 152 18.25 -5.94 21.16
CA SER A 152 19.46 -5.36 20.55
C SER A 152 19.24 -3.97 19.95
N GLY A 153 17.99 -3.58 19.71
CA GLY A 153 17.63 -2.38 18.96
C GLY A 153 18.02 -2.41 17.48
N GLN A 154 18.45 -3.58 16.97
CA GLN A 154 18.85 -3.73 15.58
C GLN A 154 17.64 -3.77 14.64
N PRO A 155 17.73 -3.19 13.43
CA PRO A 155 16.75 -3.37 12.35
C PRO A 155 16.22 -4.80 12.24
N TRP A 156 14.91 -4.92 12.03
CA TRP A 156 14.31 -6.17 11.57
C TRP A 156 13.14 -5.83 10.64
N PRO A 157 13.23 -6.03 9.31
CA PRO A 157 14.35 -6.60 8.55
C PRO A 157 15.65 -5.77 8.64
N THR A 158 16.76 -6.43 8.32
CA THR A 158 18.04 -5.76 8.10
C THR A 158 18.06 -5.01 6.76
N ASP A 159 18.90 -3.98 6.65
CA ASP A 159 19.04 -3.23 5.41
C ASP A 159 19.53 -4.13 4.25
N GLU A 160 20.37 -5.13 4.52
CA GLU A 160 20.80 -6.12 3.53
C GLU A 160 19.65 -6.99 3.01
N GLN A 161 18.68 -7.34 3.87
CA GLN A 161 17.48 -8.04 3.43
C GLN A 161 16.60 -7.14 2.56
N LEU A 162 16.41 -5.89 2.97
CA LEU A 162 15.63 -4.94 2.19
C LEU A 162 16.28 -4.70 0.82
N ASP A 163 17.59 -4.41 0.78
CA ASP A 163 18.33 -4.21 -0.47
C ASP A 163 18.39 -5.46 -1.37
N GLY A 164 18.28 -6.66 -0.77
CA GLY A 164 18.31 -7.94 -1.46
C GLY A 164 16.96 -8.40 -2.00
N HIS A 165 15.87 -7.72 -1.65
CA HIS A 165 14.50 -8.05 -2.03
C HIS A 165 13.79 -6.83 -2.63
N GLY A 166 12.68 -7.05 -3.36
CA GLY A 166 11.92 -5.94 -3.94
C GLY A 166 11.08 -5.22 -2.87
N ARG A 167 10.09 -5.94 -2.32
CA ARG A 167 9.23 -5.47 -1.25
C ARG A 167 9.24 -6.45 -0.10
N ILE A 168 9.37 -5.97 1.14
CA ILE A 168 9.23 -6.80 2.34
C ILE A 168 8.00 -6.35 3.13
N VAL A 169 7.08 -7.27 3.39
CA VAL A 169 5.86 -7.05 4.16
C VAL A 169 5.97 -7.66 5.56
N VAL A 170 5.64 -6.86 6.58
CA VAL A 170 5.59 -7.26 7.98
C VAL A 170 4.18 -7.72 8.33
N VAL A 171 3.99 -9.02 8.58
CA VAL A 171 2.65 -9.60 8.81
C VAL A 171 2.50 -10.08 10.26
N PRO A 172 1.85 -9.30 11.15
CA PRO A 172 1.58 -9.70 12.52
C PRO A 172 0.34 -10.62 12.59
N PHE A 173 0.53 -11.87 12.99
CA PHE A 173 -0.58 -12.81 13.15
C PHE A 173 -0.37 -13.76 14.33
N ALA A 174 -1.41 -13.92 15.16
CA ALA A 174 -1.43 -14.85 16.30
C ALA A 174 -0.20 -14.76 17.24
N GLY A 175 0.27 -13.54 17.53
CA GLY A 175 1.42 -13.28 18.40
C GLY A 175 2.79 -13.51 17.75
N GLN A 176 2.82 -13.83 16.47
CA GLN A 176 4.01 -13.90 15.64
C GLN A 176 4.00 -12.77 14.61
N VAL A 177 5.17 -12.47 14.06
CA VAL A 177 5.35 -11.55 12.95
C VAL A 177 6.16 -12.27 11.89
N GLN A 178 5.64 -12.34 10.68
CA GLN A 178 6.34 -12.90 9.52
C GLN A 178 6.92 -11.77 8.67
N LEU A 179 8.13 -11.97 8.14
CA LEU A 179 8.67 -11.16 7.06
C LEU A 179 8.47 -11.92 5.75
N LEU A 180 7.72 -11.30 4.84
CA LEU A 180 7.44 -11.85 3.52
C LEU A 180 8.14 -10.99 2.48
N ALA A 181 9.05 -11.56 1.71
CA ALA A 181 9.49 -10.95 0.46
C ALA A 181 8.39 -11.16 -0.59
N ILE A 182 7.87 -10.06 -1.12
CA ILE A 182 6.93 -10.03 -2.22
C ILE A 182 7.74 -9.67 -3.49
N PRO A 183 7.61 -10.45 -4.57
CA PRO A 183 8.29 -10.11 -5.81
C PRO A 183 7.77 -8.77 -6.35
N ALA A 184 8.59 -8.09 -7.16
CA ALA A 184 8.07 -6.97 -7.93
C ALA A 184 6.96 -7.47 -8.88
N PRO A 185 5.94 -6.63 -9.17
CA PRO A 185 5.01 -6.94 -10.24
C PRO A 185 5.75 -7.23 -11.53
N VAL A 186 5.17 -8.12 -12.34
CA VAL A 186 5.74 -8.44 -13.64
C VAL A 186 5.57 -7.18 -14.49
N ASP A 187 6.67 -6.46 -14.73
CA ASP A 187 6.71 -5.52 -15.84
C ASP A 187 6.49 -6.35 -17.11
N ASP A 188 5.36 -6.16 -17.78
CA ASP A 188 5.20 -6.54 -19.18
C ASP A 188 6.14 -5.67 -20.03
N ALA A 189 7.44 -5.87 -19.85
CA ALA A 189 8.53 -5.27 -20.61
C ALA A 189 8.55 -5.88 -22.02
N ASP A 190 7.49 -5.63 -22.79
CA ASP A 190 7.34 -5.68 -24.24
C ASP A 190 5.89 -5.36 -24.69
N GLY A 191 5.03 -4.85 -23.81
CA GLY A 191 3.75 -4.23 -24.18
C GLY A 191 3.84 -2.72 -23.97
N GLU A 192 3.59 -1.91 -25.01
CA GLU A 192 3.05 -0.56 -24.76
C GLU A 192 1.92 -0.70 -23.72
N PRO A 193 1.79 0.22 -22.74
CA PRO A 193 0.65 0.18 -21.83
C PRO A 193 -0.60 0.09 -22.71
N ASP A 194 -1.32 -1.04 -22.62
CA ASP A 194 -2.44 -1.26 -23.52
C ASP A 194 -3.37 -0.08 -23.31
N ALA A 195 -3.55 0.74 -24.34
CA ALA A 195 -4.42 1.91 -24.32
C ALA A 195 -5.90 1.53 -24.05
N GLY A 196 -6.18 0.24 -23.83
CA GLY A 196 -7.43 -0.32 -23.30
C GLY A 196 -7.48 -0.59 -21.79
N SER A 197 -6.42 -0.33 -21.00
CA SER A 197 -6.41 -0.57 -19.53
C SER A 197 -6.87 0.63 -18.70
N LEU A 198 -6.99 1.81 -19.32
CA LEU A 198 -7.69 2.96 -18.74
C LEU A 198 -9.08 3.07 -19.39
N PRO A 199 -10.13 3.43 -18.63
CA PRO A 199 -11.41 3.75 -19.24
C PRO A 199 -11.24 4.98 -20.13
N VAL A 200 -11.27 4.77 -21.45
CA VAL A 200 -11.45 5.87 -22.40
C VAL A 200 -12.84 6.44 -22.17
N LEU A 201 -12.91 7.68 -21.69
CA LEU A 201 -14.17 8.40 -21.49
C LEU A 201 -14.87 8.60 -22.85
N PRO A 202 -16.19 8.40 -22.96
CA PRO A 202 -16.96 8.81 -24.14
C PRO A 202 -17.03 10.34 -24.30
#